data_AF-A0A1I7BQ88-F1
#
_entry.id   AF-A0A1I7BQ88-F1
#
_cell.length_a   1.000
_cell.length_b   1.000
_cell.length_c   1.000
_cell.angle_alpha   90.00
_cell.angle_beta   90.00
_cell.angle_gamma   90.00
#
_symmetry.space_group_name_H-M   'P 1'
#
loop_
_entity.id
_entity.type
_entity.pdbx_description
1 polymer ?
#
loop_
_entity_poly.entity_id
_entity_poly.type
_entity_poly.pdbx_seq_one_letter_code
_entity_poly.pdbx_strand_id
1 'polypeptide(L)'
;MLNFVVKRKANLIRTSHDGKKAFYLDVENSGDIMAFLRSEKANLKKFYTAIELILNHQAPRDLYDKENFEKGCEQVTAIKLFKGKKNPRIYCRQYADGDTERFVIIGIELQEKKKSQKLTATEKNIIRRVAKYEYDLTPKP
;
A
#
# COMPACT_ATOMS: atom_id res chain seq x y z
N MET A 1 -2.93 -7.18 -31.26
CA MET A 1 -2.40 -8.00 -30.15
C MET A 1 -3.29 -7.75 -28.94
N LEU A 2 -3.95 -8.79 -28.42
CA LEU A 2 -4.63 -8.70 -27.13
C LEU A 2 -3.54 -8.74 -26.04
N ASN A 3 -3.26 -7.60 -25.42
CA ASN A 3 -2.46 -7.56 -24.19
C ASN A 3 -3.33 -8.11 -23.06
N PHE A 4 -3.17 -9.39 -22.73
CA PHE A 4 -3.73 -9.94 -21.51
C PHE A 4 -2.93 -9.38 -20.34
N VAL A 5 -3.49 -8.41 -19.63
CA VAL A 5 -2.92 -7.95 -18.37
C VAL A 5 -3.17 -9.05 -17.34
N VAL A 6 -2.11 -9.70 -16.89
CA VAL A 6 -2.19 -10.68 -15.81
C VAL A 6 -2.47 -9.94 -14.52
N LYS A 7 -3.67 -10.11 -13.97
CA LYS A 7 -4.07 -9.54 -12.69
C LYS A 7 -3.52 -10.36 -11.54
N ARG A 8 -2.98 -9.67 -10.54
CA ARG A 8 -2.53 -10.25 -9.26
C ARG A 8 -3.72 -10.42 -8.33
N LYS A 9 -3.56 -11.23 -7.28
CA LYS A 9 -4.60 -11.36 -6.25
C LYS A 9 -4.29 -10.47 -5.06
N ALA A 10 -5.31 -9.92 -4.42
CA ALA A 10 -5.16 -9.26 -3.12
C ALA A 10 -6.25 -9.69 -2.14
N ASN A 11 -5.84 -9.90 -0.89
CA ASN A 11 -6.71 -10.35 0.20
C ASN A 11 -7.11 -9.19 1.10
N LEU A 12 -8.40 -9.11 1.45
CA LEU A 12 -8.92 -8.09 2.34
C LEU A 12 -8.31 -8.22 3.74
N ILE A 13 -7.85 -7.10 4.28
CA ILE A 13 -7.38 -6.98 5.67
C ILE A 13 -8.42 -6.29 6.54
N ARG A 14 -8.99 -5.18 6.04
CA ARG A 14 -9.97 -4.39 6.80
C ARG A 14 -10.79 -3.51 5.87
N THR A 15 -12.04 -3.29 6.25
CA THR A 15 -12.93 -2.29 5.65
C THR A 15 -13.18 -1.18 6.67
N SER A 16 -13.36 0.06 6.23
CA SER A 16 -13.83 1.15 7.09
C SER A 16 -15.21 0.83 7.66
N HIS A 17 -15.56 1.46 8.78
CA HIS A 17 -16.85 1.22 9.45
C HIS A 17 -18.05 1.51 8.53
N ASP A 18 -17.95 2.53 7.69
CA ASP A 18 -18.97 2.93 6.73
C ASP A 18 -18.95 2.13 5.41
N GLY A 19 -18.04 1.17 5.27
CA GLY A 19 -17.91 0.38 4.04
C GLY A 19 -17.33 1.14 2.84
N LYS A 20 -16.94 2.41 2.97
CA LYS A 20 -16.48 3.23 1.83
C LYS A 20 -15.02 3.03 1.45
N LYS A 21 -14.22 2.39 2.31
CA LYS A 21 -12.82 2.08 2.06
C LYS A 21 -12.50 0.64 2.41
N ALA A 22 -11.61 0.03 1.66
CA ALA A 22 -11.05 -1.27 1.99
C ALA A 22 -9.54 -1.30 1.78
N PHE A 23 -8.85 -1.93 2.73
CA PHE A 23 -7.41 -2.16 2.67
C PHE A 23 -7.17 -3.65 2.40
N TYR A 24 -6.40 -3.93 1.36
CA TYR A 24 -5.97 -5.27 0.95
C TYR A 24 -4.45 -5.42 1.03
N LEU A 25 -3.96 -6.65 1.04
CA LEU A 25 -2.56 -6.96 0.78
C LEU A 25 -2.43 -7.81 -0.47
N ASP A 26 -1.46 -7.46 -1.31
CA ASP A 26 -1.03 -8.27 -2.45
C ASP A 26 -0.63 -9.68 -1.98
N VAL A 27 -1.16 -10.71 -2.62
CA VAL A 27 -0.96 -12.09 -2.19
C VAL A 27 0.50 -12.52 -2.32
N GLU A 28 1.17 -12.19 -3.43
CA GLU A 28 2.53 -12.67 -3.68
C GLU A 28 3.54 -12.06 -2.71
N ASN A 29 3.36 -10.78 -2.35
CA ASN A 29 4.25 -10.06 -1.43
C ASN A 29 3.77 -10.10 0.04
N SER A 30 2.54 -10.57 0.30
CA SER A 30 1.98 -10.60 1.66
C SER A 30 2.83 -11.40 2.65
N GLY A 31 3.51 -12.46 2.19
CA GLY A 31 4.40 -13.28 3.01
C GLY A 31 5.51 -12.45 3.63
N ASP A 32 6.29 -11.75 2.81
CA ASP A 32 7.40 -10.91 3.24
C ASP A 32 6.92 -9.72 4.09
N ILE A 33 5.83 -9.07 3.68
CA ILE A 33 5.22 -7.97 4.43
C ILE A 33 4.84 -8.45 5.83
N MET A 34 4.10 -9.56 5.93
CA MET A 34 3.62 -10.05 7.23
C MET A 34 4.73 -10.63 8.07
N ALA A 35 5.75 -11.26 7.48
CA ALA A 35 6.94 -11.71 8.19
C ALA A 35 7.67 -10.52 8.84
N PHE A 36 7.92 -9.46 8.08
CA PHE A 36 8.52 -8.23 8.60
C PHE A 36 7.67 -7.56 9.69
N LEU A 37 6.35 -7.49 9.49
CA LEU A 37 5.45 -6.89 10.47
C LEU A 37 5.41 -7.70 11.77
N ARG A 38 5.46 -9.04 11.69
CA ARG A 38 5.43 -9.95 12.84
C ARG A 38 6.79 -10.12 13.52
N SER A 39 7.90 -9.77 12.87
CA SER A 39 9.24 -9.88 13.46
C SER A 39 9.38 -9.05 14.74
N GLU A 40 8.64 -7.94 14.85
CA GLU A 40 8.56 -7.13 16.06
C GLU A 40 7.12 -6.70 16.34
N LYS A 41 6.66 -6.87 17.59
CA LYS A 41 5.31 -6.45 18.03
C LYS A 41 5.01 -4.98 17.72
N ALA A 42 6.03 -4.11 17.76
CA ALA A 42 5.90 -2.69 17.46
C ALA A 42 5.54 -2.44 15.98
N ASN A 43 6.10 -3.21 15.04
CA ASN A 43 5.83 -3.08 13.61
C ASN A 43 4.37 -3.40 13.31
N LEU A 44 3.91 -4.58 13.74
CA LEU A 44 2.53 -5.02 13.55
C LEU A 44 1.52 -4.04 14.17
N LYS A 45 1.77 -3.59 15.41
CA LYS A 45 0.92 -2.60 16.09
C LYS A 45 0.85 -1.30 15.28
N LYS A 46 2.00 -0.77 14.85
CA LYS A 46 2.05 0.49 14.11
C LYS A 46 1.36 0.38 12.75
N PHE A 47 1.47 -0.78 12.09
CA PHE A 47 0.77 -1.05 10.83
C PHE A 47 -0.75 -1.06 11.00
N TYR A 48 -1.29 -1.77 11.99
CA TYR A 48 -2.73 -1.74 12.23
C TYR A 48 -3.25 -0.35 12.64
N THR A 49 -2.49 0.40 13.45
CA THR A 49 -2.81 1.81 13.72
C THR A 49 -2.80 2.64 12.45
N ALA A 50 -1.87 2.38 11.52
CA ALA A 50 -1.82 3.11 10.25
C ALA A 50 -3.03 2.82 9.37
N ILE A 51 -3.40 1.55 9.22
CA ILE A 51 -4.61 1.15 8.48
C ILE A 51 -5.84 1.84 9.06
N GLU A 52 -5.99 1.84 10.39
CA GLU A 52 -7.13 2.49 11.06
C GLU A 52 -7.23 3.97 10.70
N LEU A 53 -6.12 4.70 10.80
CA LEU A 53 -6.08 6.12 10.45
C LEU A 53 -6.34 6.38 8.96
N ILE A 54 -5.85 5.52 8.07
CA ILE A 54 -6.06 5.65 6.61
C ILE A 54 -7.54 5.43 6.27
N LEU A 55 -8.14 4.37 6.82
CA LEU A 55 -9.54 4.03 6.59
C LEU A 55 -10.47 5.11 7.16
N ASN A 56 -10.11 5.74 8.29
CA ASN A 56 -10.91 6.81 8.89
C ASN A 56 -10.57 8.23 8.37
N HIS A 57 -9.77 8.37 7.30
CA HIS A 57 -9.40 9.67 6.73
C HIS A 57 -8.60 10.59 7.67
N GLN A 58 -7.94 10.00 8.67
CA GLN A 58 -7.19 10.68 9.74
C GLN A 58 -5.67 10.52 9.60
N ALA A 59 -5.19 9.79 8.57
CA ALA A 59 -3.78 9.54 8.40
C ALA A 59 -3.03 10.84 8.02
N PRO A 60 -2.05 11.29 8.84
CA PRO A 60 -1.22 12.42 8.47
C PRO A 60 -0.29 12.06 7.31
N ARG A 61 0.14 13.05 6.52
CA ARG A 61 1.08 12.85 5.38
C ARG A 61 2.41 12.21 5.79
N ASP A 62 2.81 12.38 7.04
CA ASP A 62 4.01 11.73 7.59
C ASP A 62 3.85 10.23 7.80
N LEU A 63 2.61 9.73 7.81
CA LEU A 63 2.26 8.32 7.94
C LEU A 63 1.81 7.70 6.61
N TYR A 64 1.05 8.42 5.79
CA TYR A 64 0.53 7.92 4.52
C TYR A 64 0.42 9.08 3.52
N ASP A 65 1.05 8.95 2.35
CA ASP A 65 1.10 10.03 1.36
C ASP A 65 1.34 9.50 -0.05
N LYS A 66 1.12 10.35 -1.05
CA LYS A 66 1.38 10.05 -2.45
C LYS A 66 2.87 10.00 -2.77
N GLU A 67 3.23 9.09 -3.66
CA GLU A 67 4.58 8.91 -4.21
C GLU A 67 4.59 9.26 -5.72
N ASN A 68 3.87 10.34 -6.07
CA ASN A 68 3.66 10.80 -7.45
C ASN A 68 4.83 11.67 -7.96
N PHE A 69 5.97 11.06 -8.23
CA PHE A 69 7.15 11.78 -8.70
C PHE A 69 7.23 11.94 -10.23
N GLU A 70 6.45 11.16 -10.99
CA GLU A 70 6.37 11.22 -12.45
C GLU A 70 5.01 10.73 -12.95
N LYS A 71 4.69 11.04 -14.22
CA LYS A 71 3.44 10.64 -14.88
C LYS A 71 3.26 9.12 -14.82
N GLY A 72 2.06 8.68 -14.43
CA GLY A 72 1.71 7.27 -14.27
C GLY A 72 1.88 6.74 -12.84
N CYS A 73 2.38 7.54 -11.90
CA CYS A 73 2.56 7.16 -10.49
C CYS A 73 1.54 7.84 -9.54
N GLU A 74 0.51 8.49 -10.08
CA GLU A 74 -0.45 9.33 -9.34
C GLU A 74 -1.25 8.55 -8.28
N GLN A 75 -1.43 7.25 -8.52
CA GLN A 75 -2.16 6.31 -7.66
C GLN A 75 -1.26 5.61 -6.63
N VAL A 76 0.06 5.83 -6.66
CA VAL A 76 0.98 5.20 -5.73
C VAL A 76 1.07 6.02 -4.45
N THR A 77 1.01 5.32 -3.32
CA THR A 77 1.17 5.88 -1.98
C THR A 77 2.14 5.03 -1.18
N ALA A 78 2.54 5.48 0.00
CA ALA A 78 3.33 4.66 0.92
C ALA A 78 2.90 4.85 2.37
N ILE A 79 2.78 3.73 3.09
CA ILE A 79 2.69 3.71 4.55
C ILE A 79 4.10 3.87 5.12
N LYS A 80 4.30 4.89 5.94
CA LYS A 80 5.59 5.35 6.47
C LYS A 80 5.73 4.98 7.94
N LEU A 81 6.09 3.73 8.21
CA LEU A 81 6.26 3.23 9.56
C LEU A 81 7.50 3.87 10.20
N PHE A 82 7.36 4.43 11.40
CA PHE A 82 8.48 5.02 12.16
C PHE A 82 9.36 5.98 11.33
N LYS A 83 8.75 6.87 10.52
CA LYS A 83 9.46 7.88 9.73
C LYS A 83 10.48 8.63 10.60
N GLY A 84 11.71 8.80 10.10
CA GLY A 84 12.82 9.41 10.83
C GLY A 84 13.61 8.46 11.77
N LYS A 85 13.15 7.21 11.96
CA LYS A 85 13.86 6.17 12.73
C LYS A 85 14.16 4.96 11.84
N LYS A 86 13.51 3.82 12.09
CA LYS A 86 13.63 2.60 11.27
C LYS A 86 13.16 2.84 9.83
N ASN A 87 12.14 3.69 9.66
CA ASN A 87 11.59 4.11 8.36
C ASN A 87 11.24 2.99 7.35
N PRO A 88 10.62 1.86 7.75
CA PRO A 88 10.05 0.92 6.80
C PRO A 88 8.93 1.57 5.99
N ARG A 89 8.85 1.21 4.70
CA ARG A 89 7.81 1.65 3.78
C ARG A 89 7.06 0.46 3.23
N ILE A 90 5.73 0.53 3.27
CA ILE A 90 4.88 -0.36 2.49
C ILE A 90 4.29 0.49 1.38
N TYR A 91 4.72 0.24 0.15
CA TYR A 91 4.22 0.92 -1.04
C TYR A 91 2.87 0.34 -1.42
N CYS A 92 1.96 1.24 -1.74
CA CYS A 92 0.57 0.94 -1.96
C CYS A 92 0.10 1.50 -3.31
N ARG A 93 -0.96 0.91 -3.85
CA ARG A 93 -1.76 1.50 -4.92
C ARG A 93 -3.16 1.79 -4.37
N GLN A 94 -3.72 2.93 -4.75
CA GLN A 94 -5.08 3.31 -4.36
C GLN A 94 -5.91 3.78 -5.57
N TYR A 95 -7.19 3.44 -5.56
CA TYR A 95 -8.15 3.83 -6.60
C TYR A 95 -9.59 3.74 -6.09
N ALA A 96 -10.51 4.45 -6.74
CA ALA A 96 -11.94 4.21 -6.56
C ALA A 96 -12.34 3.04 -7.46
N ASP A 97 -13.01 2.06 -6.88
CA ASP A 97 -13.66 0.99 -7.63
C ASP A 97 -14.86 1.55 -8.40
N GLY A 98 -14.90 1.31 -9.71
CA GLY A 98 -15.91 1.92 -10.59
C GLY A 98 -17.32 1.38 -10.39
N ASP A 99 -17.45 0.16 -9.86
CA ASP A 99 -18.74 -0.51 -9.71
C ASP A 99 -19.39 -0.20 -8.34
N THR A 100 -18.57 -0.11 -7.29
CA THR A 100 -19.04 0.04 -5.90
C THR A 100 -18.79 1.43 -5.30
N GLU A 101 -18.12 2.32 -6.04
CA GLU A 101 -17.57 3.59 -5.56
C GLU A 101 -16.65 3.45 -4.32
N ARG A 102 -16.28 2.23 -3.93
CA ARG A 102 -15.43 1.97 -2.77
C ARG A 102 -14.00 2.40 -3.09
N PHE A 103 -13.38 3.11 -2.16
CA PHE A 103 -11.98 3.48 -2.28
C PHE A 103 -11.07 2.35 -1.78
N VAL A 104 -10.38 1.71 -2.71
CA VAL A 104 -9.51 0.56 -2.48
C VAL A 104 -8.08 1.04 -2.26
N ILE A 105 -7.42 0.49 -1.24
CA ILE A 105 -5.98 0.60 -1.00
C ILE A 105 -5.39 -0.81 -0.94
N ILE A 106 -4.29 -1.04 -1.65
CA ILE A 106 -3.59 -2.33 -1.65
C ILE A 106 -2.16 -2.08 -1.19
N GLY A 107 -1.70 -2.74 -0.14
CA GLY A 107 -0.28 -2.80 0.25
C GLY A 107 0.45 -3.87 -0.55
N ILE A 108 1.56 -3.49 -1.19
CA ILE A 108 2.14 -4.27 -2.29
C ILE A 108 3.61 -4.58 -2.03
N GLU A 109 4.49 -3.58 -1.95
CA GLU A 109 5.93 -3.83 -1.81
C GLU A 109 6.48 -3.28 -0.48
N LEU A 110 7.28 -4.09 0.21
CA LEU A 110 8.00 -3.70 1.42
C LEU A 110 9.39 -3.17 1.06
N GLN A 111 9.74 -2.01 1.61
CA GLN A 111 11.12 -1.56 1.79
C GLN A 111 11.39 -1.49 3.30
N GLU A 112 12.12 -2.46 3.85
CA GLU A 112 12.36 -2.57 5.29
C GLU A 112 13.00 -1.32 5.90
N LYS A 113 13.81 -0.60 5.13
CA LYS A 113 14.47 0.62 5.57
C LYS A 113 14.73 1.58 4.42
N LYS A 114 13.98 2.68 4.39
CA LYS A 114 14.31 3.83 3.55
C LYS A 114 15.41 4.69 4.20
N LYS A 115 16.59 4.75 3.58
CA LYS A 115 17.79 5.41 4.12
C LYS A 115 17.88 6.90 3.78
N SER A 116 17.43 7.29 2.58
CA SER A 116 17.50 8.70 2.12
C SER A 116 16.18 9.42 2.36
N GLN A 117 16.24 10.73 2.61
CA GLN A 117 15.04 11.58 2.60
C GLN A 117 14.46 11.74 1.18
N LYS A 118 15.32 11.82 0.16
CA LYS A 118 14.91 11.93 -1.25
C LYS A 118 14.65 10.55 -1.86
N LEU A 119 13.90 10.51 -2.95
CA LEU A 119 13.73 9.29 -3.74
C LEU A 119 15.03 8.96 -4.49
N THR A 120 15.55 7.77 -4.26
CA THR A 120 16.67 7.18 -5.01
C THR A 120 16.14 6.32 -6.15
N ALA A 121 17.03 5.75 -6.95
CA ALA A 121 16.66 4.81 -8.02
C ALA A 121 15.87 3.61 -7.47
N THR A 122 16.21 3.12 -6.27
CA THR A 122 15.50 2.00 -5.62
C THR A 122 14.03 2.33 -5.40
N GLU A 123 13.73 3.47 -4.76
CA GLU A 123 12.34 3.83 -4.49
C GLU A 123 11.57 4.15 -5.78
N LYS A 124 12.20 4.83 -6.74
CA LYS A 124 11.58 5.11 -8.04
C LYS A 124 11.20 3.81 -8.78
N ASN A 125 12.06 2.79 -8.72
CA ASN A 125 11.79 1.50 -9.35
C ASN A 125 10.66 0.74 -8.66
N ILE A 126 10.59 0.78 -7.32
CA ILE A 126 9.46 0.21 -6.56
C ILE A 126 8.16 0.91 -6.98
N ILE A 127 8.13 2.24 -6.94
CA ILE A 127 6.94 3.04 -7.29
C ILE A 127 6.45 2.72 -8.71
N ARG A 128 7.36 2.64 -9.69
CA ARG A 128 7.03 2.29 -11.09
C ARG A 128 6.48 0.89 -11.25
N ARG A 129 6.95 -0.09 -10.47
CA ARG A 129 6.38 -1.45 -10.49
C ARG A 129 4.98 -1.45 -9.88
N VAL A 130 4.86 -0.86 -8.69
CA VAL A 130 3.60 -0.75 -7.95
C VAL A 130 2.51 -0.07 -8.77
N ALA A 131 2.85 0.97 -9.53
CA ALA A 131 1.94 1.68 -10.42
C ALA A 131 1.31 0.80 -11.51
N LYS A 132 2.02 -0.24 -11.96
CA LYS A 132 1.61 -1.10 -13.10
C LYS A 132 0.78 -2.30 -12.68
N TYR A 133 0.77 -2.67 -11.41
CA TYR A 133 0.08 -3.88 -10.96
C TYR A 133 -1.44 -3.70 -10.93
N GLU A 134 -2.15 -4.59 -11.62
CA GLU A 134 -3.60 -4.71 -11.58
C GLU A 134 -4.03 -5.90 -10.74
N TYR A 135 -5.26 -5.85 -10.21
CA TYR A 135 -5.70 -6.77 -9.17
C TYR A 135 -7.09 -7.36 -9.41
N ASP A 136 -7.22 -8.63 -9.04
CA ASP A 136 -8.47 -9.29 -8.69
C ASP A 136 -8.58 -9.35 -7.17
N LEU A 137 -9.60 -8.67 -6.64
CA LEU A 137 -9.80 -8.49 -5.20
C LEU A 137 -10.65 -9.64 -4.63
N THR A 138 -10.23 -10.17 -3.47
CA THR A 138 -10.98 -11.22 -2.76
C THR A 138 -11.14 -10.87 -1.26
N PRO A 139 -12.38 -10.76 -0.74
CA PRO A 139 -13.62 -10.60 -1.49
C PRO A 139 -13.57 -9.35 -2.40
N LYS A 140 -14.50 -9.25 -3.34
CA LYS A 140 -14.68 -8.00 -4.08
C LYS A 140 -15.06 -6.88 -3.10
N PRO A 141 -14.60 -5.64 -3.34
CA PRO A 141 -15.12 -4.47 -2.64
C PRO A 141 -16.64 -4.44 -2.78
#